data_AF-Q6E4K6-F1
#
_entry.id   AF-Q6E4K6-F1
#
_cell.length_a   1.000
_cell.length_b   1.000
_cell.length_c   1.000
_cell.angle_alpha   90.00
_cell.angle_beta   90.00
_cell.angle_gamma   90.00
#
_symmetry.space_group_name_H-M   'P 1'
#
loop_
_entity.id
_entity.type
_entity.pdbx_description
1 polymer ?
#
loop_
_entity_poly.entity_id
_entity_poly.type
_entity_poly.pdbx_seq_one_letter_code
_entity_poly.pdbx_strand_id
1 'polypeptide(L)'
;MWIKWIATLVAFGALVQSAVACPSQCSCSGTTVDCRSKRHASVPAGIPTNAQILYLHDNQITKLEPGVFDHLVNLQGLGLQNNQLTSLPNGVFNKLTQLTHLSLYNNQLKSIPRGAFDNLKSLTQIWLYNNPWDCACSDILYLSRWISQHPGLVFGYLNLDPDSARCSGTNTPVRAVTEASTSPSKCPGYVATTTTPTTTTPEFIPETTTSPQPVITTQKPKPLWNFNCTSIQERKNGGGDCGKPACTTLLNCANFLSCLCSTCALCRKR
;
A
#
# COMPACT_ATOMS: atom_id res chain seq x y z
N MET A 1 55.98 52.84 23.30
CA MET A 1 55.21 53.29 22.13
C MET A 1 55.21 52.14 21.12
N TRP A 2 54.08 51.42 20.99
CA TRP A 2 53.11 51.53 19.87
C TRP A 2 53.62 50.73 18.65
N ILE A 3 52.96 49.74 18.05
CA ILE A 3 51.55 49.36 17.95
C ILE A 3 51.49 47.86 17.58
N LYS A 4 50.46 47.18 18.10
CA LYS A 4 50.03 45.82 17.70
C LYS A 4 49.55 45.84 16.25
N TRP A 5 49.95 44.84 15.44
CA TRP A 5 49.16 44.44 14.27
C TRP A 5 48.55 43.06 14.54
N ILE A 6 47.37 43.08 15.15
CA ILE A 6 46.38 42.03 14.99
C ILE A 6 45.46 42.53 13.87
N ALA A 7 45.43 41.84 12.73
CA ALA A 7 44.36 42.02 11.76
C ALA A 7 44.21 40.76 10.90
N THR A 8 43.30 39.90 11.35
CA THR A 8 42.31 39.19 10.53
C THR A 8 42.82 38.30 9.39
N LEU A 9 43.14 37.05 9.75
CA LEU A 9 42.80 35.90 8.91
C LEU A 9 41.26 35.87 8.78
N VAL A 10 40.72 36.50 7.75
CA VAL A 10 39.40 36.10 7.25
C VAL A 10 39.64 34.76 6.56
N ALA A 11 39.56 33.69 7.34
CA ALA A 11 39.20 32.41 6.78
C ALA A 11 37.82 32.63 6.16
N PHE A 12 37.79 32.87 4.85
CA PHE A 12 36.64 32.49 4.06
C PHE A 12 36.53 30.99 4.30
N GLY A 13 35.70 30.63 5.29
CA GLY A 13 35.04 29.36 5.32
C GLY A 13 34.27 29.33 4.02
N ALA A 14 34.93 28.83 2.97
CA ALA A 14 34.23 28.19 1.89
C ALA A 14 33.31 27.22 2.63
N LEU A 15 32.03 27.53 2.62
CA LEU A 15 31.01 26.51 2.73
C LEU A 15 31.45 25.48 1.72
N VAL A 16 32.13 24.43 2.19
CA VAL A 16 32.25 23.18 1.47
C VAL A 16 30.82 22.71 1.47
N GLN A 17 30.05 23.26 0.55
CA GLN A 17 28.82 22.67 0.11
C GLN A 17 29.31 21.33 -0.38
N SER A 18 29.18 20.30 0.46
CA SER A 18 29.51 18.94 0.11
C SER A 18 28.72 18.68 -1.16
N ALA A 19 29.38 18.87 -2.30
CA ALA A 19 28.85 18.50 -3.59
C ALA A 19 28.75 16.99 -3.45
N VAL A 20 27.56 16.50 -3.11
CA VAL A 20 27.30 15.06 -3.08
C VAL A 20 27.59 14.64 -4.51
N ALA A 21 28.74 13.98 -4.66
CA ALA A 21 29.30 13.69 -5.96
C ALA A 21 28.32 12.79 -6.71
N CYS A 22 28.21 12.99 -8.02
CA CYS A 22 27.45 12.09 -8.87
C CYS A 22 27.97 10.65 -8.68
N PRO A 23 27.11 9.63 -8.56
CA PRO A 23 27.57 8.24 -8.50
C PRO A 23 28.47 7.95 -9.70
N SER A 24 29.61 7.30 -9.48
CA SER A 24 30.69 7.18 -10.48
C SER A 24 30.30 6.46 -11.78
N GLN A 25 29.23 5.67 -11.74
CA GLN A 25 28.71 4.92 -12.90
C GLN A 25 27.52 5.62 -13.57
N CYS A 26 27.08 6.76 -13.02
CA CYS A 26 25.96 7.55 -13.51
C CYS A 26 26.45 8.88 -14.10
N SER A 27 25.55 9.56 -14.81
CA SER A 27 25.75 10.93 -15.27
C SER A 27 24.76 11.85 -14.54
N CYS A 28 25.21 13.01 -14.09
CA CYS A 28 24.36 13.96 -13.38
C CYS A 28 24.35 15.31 -14.10
N SER A 29 23.16 15.85 -14.30
CA SER A 29 22.94 17.17 -14.90
C SER A 29 21.86 17.90 -14.11
N GLY A 30 22.22 19.00 -13.43
CA GLY A 30 21.33 19.68 -12.49
C GLY A 30 20.85 18.74 -11.39
N THR A 31 19.53 18.57 -11.27
CA THR A 31 18.86 17.66 -10.32
C THR A 31 18.51 16.30 -10.93
N THR A 32 18.96 16.02 -12.16
CA THR A 32 18.74 14.73 -12.84
C THR A 32 19.94 13.82 -12.64
N VAL A 33 19.67 12.57 -12.24
CA VAL A 33 20.65 11.49 -12.09
C VAL A 33 20.31 10.39 -13.09
N ASP A 34 21.14 10.24 -14.11
CA ASP A 34 20.99 9.26 -15.19
C ASP A 34 21.92 8.05 -14.96
N CYS A 35 21.33 6.94 -14.52
CA CYS A 35 21.99 5.65 -14.32
C CYS A 35 21.44 4.58 -15.28
N ARG A 36 20.82 4.96 -16.41
CA ARG A 36 20.20 3.98 -17.33
C ARG A 36 21.24 3.22 -18.17
N SER A 37 20.92 1.98 -18.54
CA SER A 37 21.74 1.17 -19.46
C SER A 37 23.17 0.95 -18.99
N LYS A 38 23.40 0.91 -17.67
CA LYS A 38 24.72 0.74 -17.04
C LYS A 38 24.96 -0.67 -16.50
N ARG A 39 24.00 -1.59 -16.71
CA ARG A 39 24.03 -2.99 -16.22
C ARG A 39 24.14 -3.07 -14.70
N HIS A 40 23.53 -2.13 -13.99
CA HIS A 40 23.48 -2.15 -12.54
C HIS A 40 22.71 -3.38 -12.04
N ALA A 41 23.31 -4.15 -11.13
CA ALA A 41 22.63 -5.23 -10.40
C ALA A 41 21.85 -4.72 -9.17
N SER A 42 22.16 -3.50 -8.71
CA SER A 42 21.53 -2.82 -7.57
C SER A 42 21.49 -1.32 -7.80
N VAL A 43 20.67 -0.60 -7.02
CA VAL A 43 20.68 0.88 -7.04
C VAL A 43 22.07 1.39 -6.61
N PRO A 44 22.71 2.30 -7.37
CA PRO A 44 24.00 2.88 -6.98
C PRO A 44 23.92 3.65 -5.67
N ALA A 45 24.97 3.56 -4.84
CA ALA A 45 25.08 4.37 -3.63
C ALA A 45 25.43 5.82 -3.97
N GLY A 46 25.15 6.73 -3.03
CA GLY A 46 25.57 8.14 -3.14
C GLY A 46 24.72 8.98 -4.09
N ILE A 47 23.45 8.61 -4.33
CA ILE A 47 22.53 9.44 -5.11
C ILE A 47 22.32 10.77 -4.36
N PRO A 48 22.53 11.94 -5.00
CA PRO A 48 22.35 13.24 -4.36
C PRO A 48 20.92 13.44 -3.81
N THR A 49 20.80 13.96 -2.60
CA THR A 49 19.50 14.19 -1.91
C THR A 49 18.63 15.27 -2.57
N ASN A 50 19.24 16.13 -3.39
CA ASN A 50 18.55 17.13 -4.21
C ASN A 50 18.07 16.58 -5.56
N ALA A 51 18.25 15.28 -5.84
CA ALA A 51 17.77 14.66 -7.06
C ALA A 51 16.24 14.79 -7.17
N GLN A 52 15.78 15.25 -8.33
CA GLN A 52 14.37 15.34 -8.69
C GLN A 52 13.98 14.27 -9.71
N ILE A 53 14.91 13.84 -10.55
CA ILE A 53 14.68 12.80 -11.55
C ILE A 53 15.77 11.75 -11.42
N LEU A 54 15.37 10.49 -11.25
CA LEU A 54 16.26 9.35 -11.15
C LEU A 54 15.91 8.31 -12.22
N TYR A 55 16.82 8.12 -13.16
CA TYR A 55 16.71 7.08 -14.19
C TYR A 55 17.54 5.86 -13.82
N LEU A 56 16.88 4.76 -13.50
CA LEU A 56 17.48 3.46 -13.21
C LEU A 56 17.02 2.37 -14.21
N HIS A 57 16.37 2.77 -15.30
CA HIS A 57 15.83 1.85 -16.29
C HIS A 57 16.89 1.18 -17.16
N ASP A 58 16.52 0.10 -17.84
CA ASP A 58 17.40 -0.69 -18.72
C ASP A 58 18.63 -1.22 -17.95
N ASN A 59 18.41 -1.75 -16.75
CA ASN A 59 19.45 -2.34 -15.91
C ASN A 59 19.10 -3.79 -15.55
N GLN A 60 19.84 -4.37 -14.60
CA GLN A 60 19.70 -5.75 -14.15
C GLN A 60 19.34 -5.80 -12.65
N ILE A 61 18.62 -4.79 -12.16
CA ILE A 61 18.29 -4.66 -10.75
C ILE A 61 17.24 -5.71 -10.40
N THR A 62 17.61 -6.65 -9.52
CA THR A 62 16.71 -7.74 -9.10
C THR A 62 15.94 -7.41 -7.82
N LYS A 63 16.53 -6.57 -6.97
CA LYS A 63 16.01 -6.23 -5.64
C LYS A 63 16.31 -4.78 -5.31
N LEU A 64 15.44 -4.17 -4.50
CA LEU A 64 15.66 -2.89 -3.87
C LEU A 64 15.93 -3.11 -2.39
N GLU A 65 16.89 -2.40 -1.83
CA GLU A 65 17.12 -2.43 -0.39
C GLU A 65 16.02 -1.64 0.34
N PRO A 66 15.57 -2.08 1.53
CA PRO A 66 14.64 -1.30 2.35
C PRO A 66 15.17 0.11 2.60
N GLY A 67 14.32 1.12 2.39
CA GLY A 67 14.69 2.53 2.61
C GLY A 67 15.66 3.13 1.58
N VAL A 68 15.97 2.44 0.48
CA VAL A 68 16.94 2.91 -0.54
C VAL A 68 16.62 4.30 -1.11
N PHE A 69 15.35 4.71 -1.10
CA PHE A 69 14.91 6.02 -1.59
C PHE A 69 14.49 7.00 -0.49
N ASP A 70 14.64 6.65 0.79
CA ASP A 70 14.08 7.44 1.91
C ASP A 70 14.67 8.85 2.02
N HIS A 71 15.91 9.03 1.55
CA HIS A 71 16.63 10.29 1.56
C HIS A 71 16.34 11.17 0.33
N LEU A 72 15.64 10.64 -0.69
CA LEU A 72 15.33 11.32 -1.95
C LEU A 72 13.97 12.02 -1.88
N VAL A 73 13.77 12.84 -0.84
CA VAL A 73 12.47 13.49 -0.54
C VAL A 73 12.01 14.50 -1.59
N ASN A 74 12.91 14.92 -2.48
CA ASN A 74 12.65 15.86 -3.58
C ASN A 74 12.32 15.16 -4.91
N LEU A 75 12.27 13.83 -4.93
CA LEU A 75 12.12 13.06 -6.15
C LEU A 75 10.72 13.26 -6.74
N GLN A 76 10.69 13.65 -8.01
CA GLN A 76 9.49 13.86 -8.82
C GLN A 76 9.33 12.76 -9.88
N GLY A 77 10.43 12.24 -10.42
CA GLY A 77 10.41 11.15 -11.41
C GLY A 77 11.32 9.99 -11.02
N LEU A 78 10.77 8.78 -11.02
CA LEU A 78 11.51 7.54 -10.76
C LEU A 78 11.26 6.53 -11.88
N GLY A 79 12.31 6.23 -12.66
CA GLY A 79 12.28 5.22 -13.71
C GLY A 79 12.96 3.93 -13.28
N LEU A 80 12.18 2.87 -13.05
CA LEU A 80 12.65 1.52 -12.70
C LEU A 80 12.25 0.46 -13.73
N GLN A 81 11.67 0.87 -14.86
CA GLN A 81 11.26 -0.04 -15.93
C GLN A 81 12.44 -0.82 -16.54
N ASN A 82 12.16 -1.92 -17.22
CA ASN A 82 13.18 -2.74 -17.88
C ASN A 82 14.29 -3.18 -16.91
N ASN A 83 13.86 -3.73 -15.77
CA ASN A 83 14.73 -4.33 -14.76
C ASN A 83 14.22 -5.76 -14.47
N GLN A 84 14.74 -6.39 -13.41
CA GLN A 84 14.40 -7.76 -13.03
C GLN A 84 13.79 -7.81 -11.63
N LEU A 85 13.10 -6.74 -11.21
CA LEU A 85 12.53 -6.64 -9.87
C LEU A 85 11.48 -7.71 -9.65
N THR A 86 11.68 -8.58 -8.66
CA THR A 86 10.75 -9.66 -8.31
C THR A 86 9.74 -9.26 -7.23
N SER A 87 10.10 -8.28 -6.40
CA SER A 87 9.32 -7.78 -5.28
C SER A 87 9.79 -6.38 -4.89
N LEU A 88 8.91 -5.62 -4.23
CA LEU A 88 9.26 -4.34 -3.63
C LEU A 88 9.31 -4.47 -2.10
N PRO A 89 10.28 -3.83 -1.41
CA PRO A 89 10.25 -3.74 0.05
C PRO A 89 9.02 -2.97 0.54
N ASN A 90 8.53 -3.34 1.72
CA ASN A 90 7.46 -2.59 2.39
C ASN A 90 7.90 -1.13 2.60
N GLY A 91 7.05 -0.19 2.17
CA GLY A 91 7.27 1.23 2.39
C GLY A 91 8.40 1.87 1.57
N VAL A 92 8.95 1.20 0.55
CA VAL A 92 10.07 1.70 -0.26
C VAL A 92 9.81 3.07 -0.93
N PHE A 93 8.54 3.47 -1.07
CA PHE A 93 8.16 4.77 -1.63
C PHE A 93 7.56 5.74 -0.60
N ASN A 94 7.55 5.41 0.69
CA ASN A 94 6.83 6.17 1.71
C ASN A 94 7.28 7.62 1.86
N LYS A 95 8.56 7.91 1.58
CA LYS A 95 9.13 9.26 1.69
C LYS A 95 9.01 10.08 0.40
N LEU A 96 8.57 9.47 -0.70
CA LEU A 96 8.52 10.09 -2.02
C LEU A 96 7.20 10.84 -2.24
N THR A 97 6.85 11.75 -1.33
CA THR A 97 5.55 12.44 -1.35
C THR A 97 5.39 13.40 -2.53
N GLN A 98 6.50 13.86 -3.12
CA GLN A 98 6.55 14.75 -4.30
C GLN A 98 6.60 13.98 -5.62
N LEU A 99 6.57 12.64 -5.60
CA LEU A 99 6.70 11.83 -6.81
C LEU A 99 5.46 12.01 -7.70
N THR A 100 5.70 12.39 -8.95
CA THR A 100 4.67 12.60 -9.97
C THR A 100 4.66 11.46 -10.99
N HIS A 101 5.85 10.92 -11.31
CA HIS A 101 6.03 9.87 -12.31
C HIS A 101 6.74 8.65 -11.72
N LEU A 102 6.11 7.47 -11.83
CA LEU A 102 6.68 6.19 -11.42
C LEU A 102 6.55 5.15 -12.53
N SER A 103 7.67 4.69 -13.07
CA SER A 103 7.67 3.61 -14.07
C SER A 103 8.19 2.30 -13.48
N LEU A 104 7.35 1.26 -13.47
CA LEU A 104 7.65 -0.09 -12.99
C LEU A 104 7.39 -1.18 -14.05
N TYR A 105 6.99 -0.81 -15.26
CA TYR A 105 6.69 -1.75 -16.33
C TYR A 105 7.91 -2.58 -16.77
N ASN A 106 7.70 -3.70 -17.45
CA ASN A 106 8.78 -4.61 -17.86
C ASN A 106 9.69 -5.01 -16.68
N ASN A 107 9.09 -5.59 -15.64
CA ASN A 107 9.77 -6.17 -14.49
C ASN A 107 9.15 -7.56 -14.19
N GLN A 108 9.58 -8.20 -13.10
CA GLN A 108 9.13 -9.54 -12.70
C GLN A 108 8.23 -9.49 -11.46
N LEU A 109 7.51 -8.38 -11.25
CA LEU A 109 6.67 -8.18 -10.08
C LEU A 109 5.42 -9.06 -10.15
N LYS A 110 5.13 -9.77 -9.06
CA LYS A 110 3.92 -10.60 -8.92
C LYS A 110 2.81 -9.91 -8.14
N SER A 111 3.17 -9.03 -7.21
CA SER A 111 2.25 -8.24 -6.40
C SER A 111 2.92 -6.92 -5.99
N ILE A 112 2.14 -6.02 -5.40
CA ILE A 112 2.65 -4.80 -4.79
C ILE A 112 2.35 -4.87 -3.30
N PRO A 113 3.32 -4.56 -2.41
CA PRO A 113 3.08 -4.56 -0.99
C PRO A 113 1.94 -3.63 -0.59
N ARG A 114 1.16 -4.05 0.40
CA ARG A 114 0.02 -3.27 0.88
C ARG A 114 0.47 -1.87 1.30
N GLY A 115 -0.18 -0.86 0.74
CA GLY A 115 0.06 0.54 1.05
C GLY A 115 1.26 1.17 0.35
N ALA A 116 1.94 0.46 -0.57
CA ALA A 116 3.15 0.97 -1.23
C ALA A 116 2.97 2.32 -1.95
N PHE A 117 1.76 2.64 -2.41
CA PHE A 117 1.44 3.87 -3.14
C PHE A 117 0.67 4.89 -2.30
N ASP A 118 0.32 4.58 -1.04
CA ASP A 118 -0.61 5.38 -0.25
C ASP A 118 -0.08 6.78 0.05
N ASN A 119 1.25 6.93 0.14
CA ASN A 119 1.92 8.21 0.43
C ASN A 119 2.32 9.01 -0.82
N LEU A 120 2.08 8.48 -2.02
CA LEU A 120 2.40 9.14 -3.29
C LEU A 120 1.32 10.17 -3.67
N LYS A 121 1.18 11.22 -2.85
CA LYS A 121 0.08 12.19 -2.96
C LYS A 121 0.14 13.07 -4.21
N SER A 122 1.33 13.25 -4.79
CA SER A 122 1.54 14.02 -6.01
C SER A 122 1.54 13.17 -7.29
N LEU A 123 1.25 11.86 -7.19
CA LEU A 123 1.37 10.96 -8.34
C LEU A 123 0.35 11.31 -9.42
N THR A 124 0.83 11.48 -10.65
CA THR A 124 0.00 11.75 -11.82
C THR A 124 0.08 10.63 -12.85
N GLN A 125 1.22 9.92 -12.91
CA GLN A 125 1.46 8.89 -13.91
C GLN A 125 2.19 7.69 -13.31
N ILE A 126 1.61 6.50 -13.49
CA ILE A 126 2.23 5.23 -13.14
C ILE A 126 2.09 4.23 -14.29
N TRP A 127 3.17 3.48 -14.55
CA TRP A 127 3.19 2.41 -15.55
C TRP A 127 3.50 1.07 -14.89
N LEU A 128 2.59 0.11 -15.08
CA LEU A 128 2.59 -1.20 -14.39
C LEU A 128 2.48 -2.39 -15.35
N TYR A 129 2.34 -2.13 -16.66
CA TYR A 129 2.17 -3.17 -17.68
C TYR A 129 3.39 -4.08 -17.79
N ASN A 130 3.24 -5.24 -18.45
CA ASN A 130 4.31 -6.22 -18.62
C ASN A 130 5.03 -6.60 -17.32
N ASN A 131 4.24 -6.95 -16.31
CA ASN A 131 4.70 -7.65 -15.11
C ASN A 131 3.84 -8.91 -14.95
N PRO A 132 4.40 -10.03 -14.46
CA PRO A 132 3.68 -11.29 -14.29
C PRO A 132 2.80 -11.26 -13.02
N TRP A 133 1.80 -10.38 -12.98
CA TRP A 133 0.92 -10.20 -11.83
C TRP A 133 0.22 -11.51 -11.44
N ASP A 134 0.46 -11.98 -10.21
CA ASP A 134 -0.13 -13.21 -9.67
C ASP A 134 -1.50 -12.90 -9.07
N CYS A 135 -2.53 -13.03 -9.90
CA CYS A 135 -3.90 -12.74 -9.50
C CYS A 135 -4.59 -13.88 -8.76
N ALA A 136 -3.93 -15.03 -8.57
CA ALA A 136 -4.49 -16.11 -7.79
C ALA A 136 -4.17 -15.93 -6.29
N CYS A 137 -3.02 -15.34 -5.98
CA CYS A 137 -2.63 -14.94 -4.63
C CYS A 137 -3.42 -13.71 -4.13
N SER A 138 -3.85 -13.71 -2.87
CA SER A 138 -4.58 -12.59 -2.25
C SER A 138 -3.79 -11.28 -2.11
N ASP A 139 -2.46 -11.32 -2.18
CA ASP A 139 -1.62 -10.11 -2.10
C ASP A 139 -1.89 -9.13 -3.25
N ILE A 140 -2.44 -9.61 -4.37
CA ILE A 140 -2.82 -8.78 -5.50
C ILE A 140 -3.95 -7.79 -5.17
N LEU A 141 -4.75 -8.05 -4.12
CA LEU A 141 -5.96 -7.29 -3.83
C LEU A 141 -5.67 -5.82 -3.54
N TYR A 142 -4.50 -5.50 -2.98
CA TYR A 142 -4.08 -4.10 -2.83
C TYR A 142 -3.99 -3.40 -4.20
N LEU A 143 -3.24 -3.99 -5.12
CA LEU A 143 -3.02 -3.42 -6.45
C LEU A 143 -4.33 -3.34 -7.24
N SER A 144 -5.14 -4.40 -7.23
CA SER A 144 -6.45 -4.44 -7.90
C SER A 144 -7.35 -3.28 -7.44
N ARG A 145 -7.50 -3.11 -6.12
CA ARG A 145 -8.31 -2.02 -5.55
C ARG A 145 -7.71 -0.65 -5.85
N TRP A 146 -6.39 -0.51 -5.75
CA TRP A 146 -5.72 0.77 -5.98
C TRP A 146 -5.92 1.24 -7.42
N ILE A 147 -5.72 0.36 -8.43
CA ILE A 147 -5.97 0.69 -9.83
C ILE A 147 -7.45 1.03 -10.07
N SER A 148 -8.37 0.29 -9.43
CA SER A 148 -9.82 0.55 -9.54
C SER A 148 -10.22 1.94 -9.02
N GLN A 149 -9.52 2.43 -7.98
CA GLN A 149 -9.75 3.75 -7.40
C GLN A 149 -9.03 4.88 -8.15
N HIS A 150 -7.93 4.57 -8.84
CA HIS A 150 -7.09 5.55 -9.52
C HIS A 150 -6.90 5.25 -11.03
N PRO A 151 -7.97 4.94 -11.79
CA PRO A 151 -7.82 4.53 -13.18
C PRO A 151 -7.22 5.64 -14.06
N GLY A 152 -7.43 6.91 -13.68
CA GLY A 152 -6.89 8.09 -14.36
C GLY A 152 -5.38 8.34 -14.18
N LEU A 153 -4.70 7.53 -13.37
CA LEU A 153 -3.25 7.65 -13.15
C LEU A 153 -2.45 6.55 -13.85
N VAL A 154 -3.11 5.50 -14.34
CA VAL A 154 -2.44 4.29 -14.84
C VAL A 154 -2.31 4.35 -16.36
N PHE A 155 -1.07 4.38 -16.84
CA PHE A 155 -0.74 4.50 -18.25
C PHE A 155 -0.25 3.15 -18.82
N GLY A 156 -0.66 2.88 -20.05
CA GLY A 156 -0.10 1.83 -20.91
C GLY A 156 1.07 2.35 -21.75
N TYR A 157 1.32 1.71 -22.90
CA TYR A 157 2.45 2.07 -23.77
C TYR A 157 2.30 3.47 -24.40
N LEU A 158 1.09 3.84 -24.84
CA LEU A 158 0.84 5.09 -25.56
C LEU A 158 0.06 6.13 -24.76
N ASN A 159 -0.92 5.69 -23.97
CA ASN A 159 -1.92 6.55 -23.36
C ASN A 159 -2.36 5.99 -22.00
N LEU A 160 -3.27 6.70 -21.35
CA LEU A 160 -4.00 6.22 -20.18
C LEU A 160 -4.67 4.87 -20.50
N ASP A 161 -4.35 3.85 -19.71
CA ASP A 161 -4.87 2.48 -19.86
C ASP A 161 -4.80 1.74 -18.51
N PRO A 162 -5.85 1.84 -17.69
CA PRO A 162 -5.92 1.13 -16.40
C PRO A 162 -6.07 -0.39 -16.56
N ASP A 163 -6.32 -0.89 -17.77
CA ASP A 163 -6.42 -2.32 -18.08
C ASP A 163 -5.08 -2.91 -18.57
N SER A 164 -4.03 -2.09 -18.67
CA SER A 164 -2.69 -2.49 -19.14
C SER A 164 -1.94 -3.41 -18.18
N ALA A 165 -2.22 -3.33 -16.86
CA ALA A 165 -1.75 -4.29 -15.88
C ALA A 165 -2.62 -5.55 -15.95
N ARG A 166 -2.04 -6.67 -16.40
CA ARG A 166 -2.77 -7.92 -16.66
C ARG A 166 -2.25 -9.09 -15.84
N CYS A 167 -3.18 -9.91 -15.37
CA CYS A 167 -2.91 -11.14 -14.66
C CYS A 167 -2.12 -12.13 -15.51
N SER A 168 -1.08 -12.73 -14.92
CA SER A 168 -0.30 -13.77 -15.55
C SER A 168 -1.18 -14.98 -15.88
N GLY A 169 -1.04 -15.53 -17.09
CA GLY A 169 -1.80 -16.68 -17.59
C GLY A 169 -3.19 -16.34 -18.12
N THR A 170 -3.99 -15.53 -17.44
CA THR A 170 -5.37 -15.23 -17.86
C THR A 170 -5.49 -13.97 -18.72
N ASN A 171 -4.50 -13.07 -18.69
CA ASN A 171 -4.54 -11.76 -19.33
C ASN A 171 -5.72 -10.85 -18.92
N THR A 172 -6.45 -11.21 -17.87
CA THR A 172 -7.52 -10.38 -17.30
C THR A 172 -6.92 -9.14 -16.66
N PRO A 173 -7.55 -7.95 -16.77
CA PRO A 173 -7.08 -6.77 -16.08
C PRO A 173 -6.99 -6.99 -14.57
N VAL A 174 -5.89 -6.55 -13.94
CA VAL A 174 -5.68 -6.70 -12.50
C VAL A 174 -6.79 -6.02 -11.70
N ARG A 175 -7.29 -4.87 -12.18
CA ARG A 175 -8.38 -4.14 -11.53
C ARG A 175 -9.74 -4.86 -11.53
N ALA A 176 -9.89 -5.90 -12.35
CA ALA A 176 -11.11 -6.72 -12.40
C ALA A 176 -11.07 -7.90 -11.40
N VAL A 177 -9.96 -8.11 -10.69
CA VAL A 177 -9.80 -9.20 -9.73
C VAL A 177 -10.64 -8.95 -8.48
N THR A 178 -11.40 -9.96 -8.07
CA THR A 178 -12.25 -9.94 -6.87
C THR A 178 -11.66 -10.80 -5.76
N GLU A 179 -12.06 -10.56 -4.51
CA GLU A 179 -11.63 -11.37 -3.36
C GLU A 179 -11.94 -12.86 -3.55
N ALA A 180 -13.12 -13.18 -4.07
CA ALA A 180 -13.57 -14.55 -4.32
C ALA A 180 -12.68 -15.31 -5.33
N SER A 181 -12.01 -14.60 -6.24
CA SER A 181 -11.08 -15.21 -7.21
C SER A 181 -9.66 -15.45 -6.65
N THR A 182 -9.37 -14.94 -5.45
CA THR A 182 -8.04 -15.02 -4.83
C THR A 182 -8.03 -15.95 -3.61
N SER A 183 -6.85 -16.40 -3.18
CA SER A 183 -6.71 -17.10 -1.90
C SER A 183 -5.31 -16.91 -1.28
N PRO A 184 -5.19 -16.75 0.05
CA PRO A 184 -3.89 -16.73 0.74
C PRO A 184 -3.08 -18.01 0.54
N SER A 185 -3.74 -19.17 0.39
CA SER A 185 -3.07 -20.45 0.20
C SER A 185 -2.34 -20.58 -1.14
N LYS A 186 -2.66 -19.71 -2.10
CA LYS A 186 -2.00 -19.65 -3.42
C LYS A 186 -0.82 -18.67 -3.43
N CYS A 187 -0.53 -18.00 -2.31
CA CYS A 187 0.57 -17.05 -2.20
C CYS A 187 1.92 -17.74 -1.89
N PRO A 188 3.03 -17.23 -2.45
CA PRO A 188 4.37 -17.69 -2.07
C PRO A 188 4.61 -17.54 -0.56
N GLY A 189 5.13 -18.58 0.08
CA GLY A 189 5.47 -18.54 1.51
C GLY A 189 4.28 -18.66 2.45
N TYR A 190 3.07 -18.99 1.97
CA TYR A 190 1.95 -19.32 2.84
C TYR A 190 2.27 -20.52 3.74
N VAL A 191 2.19 -20.30 5.05
CA VAL A 191 2.23 -21.36 6.05
C VAL A 191 0.82 -21.47 6.61
N ALA A 192 0.19 -22.63 6.46
CA ALA A 192 -1.11 -22.89 7.05
C ALA A 192 -1.00 -22.76 8.57
N THR A 193 -1.61 -21.73 9.15
CA THR A 193 -1.79 -21.65 10.60
C THR A 193 -2.80 -22.72 10.98
N THR A 194 -2.30 -23.89 11.39
CA THR A 194 -3.13 -24.90 12.05
C THR A 194 -3.49 -24.36 13.43
N THR A 195 -4.57 -23.58 13.51
CA THR A 195 -5.26 -23.41 14.79
C THR A 195 -5.89 -24.77 15.08
N THR A 196 -5.16 -25.61 15.81
CA THR A 196 -5.74 -26.76 16.48
C THR A 196 -6.92 -26.22 17.30
N PRO A 197 -8.16 -26.68 17.07
CA PRO A 197 -9.23 -26.35 17.98
C PRO A 197 -8.85 -26.98 19.31
N THR A 198 -8.44 -26.16 20.28
CA THR A 198 -8.32 -26.62 21.66
C THR A 198 -9.73 -27.01 22.08
N THR A 199 -10.04 -28.29 22.00
CA THR A 199 -11.19 -28.88 22.68
C THR A 199 -10.88 -28.76 24.16
N THR A 200 -11.23 -27.62 24.76
CA THR A 200 -11.38 -27.51 26.20
C THR A 200 -12.56 -28.40 26.57
N THR A 201 -12.25 -29.65 26.91
CA THR A 201 -13.12 -30.51 27.69
C THR A 201 -13.49 -29.71 28.95
N PRO A 202 -14.77 -29.42 29.21
CA PRO A 202 -15.17 -28.79 30.47
C PRO A 202 -14.80 -29.75 31.60
N GLU A 203 -13.82 -29.34 32.40
CA GLU A 203 -13.39 -30.05 33.60
C GLU A 203 -14.56 -30.03 34.59
N PHE A 204 -15.13 -31.20 34.86
CA PHE A 204 -16.16 -31.38 35.88
C PHE A 204 -15.48 -31.19 37.25
N ILE A 205 -15.66 -30.02 37.85
CA ILE A 205 -15.26 -29.77 39.24
C ILE A 205 -16.33 -30.40 40.14
N PRO A 206 -16.00 -31.38 40.99
CA PRO A 206 -16.94 -31.86 42.00
C PRO A 206 -17.12 -30.79 43.08
N GLU A 207 -18.36 -30.35 43.28
CA GLU A 207 -18.75 -29.45 44.36
C GLU A 207 -18.49 -30.12 45.72
N THR A 208 -17.55 -29.58 46.49
CA THR A 208 -17.51 -29.78 47.94
C THR A 208 -17.93 -28.50 48.65
N THR A 209 -18.98 -28.68 49.43
CA THR A 209 -19.69 -27.78 50.32
C THR A 209 -18.73 -27.05 51.28
N THR A 210 -18.98 -25.76 51.56
CA THR A 210 -19.32 -25.16 52.88
C THR A 210 -18.82 -23.70 52.99
N SER A 211 -19.66 -22.83 53.58
CA SER A 211 -19.45 -21.45 54.07
C SER A 211 -19.90 -20.26 53.17
N PRO A 212 -20.39 -19.15 53.77
CA PRO A 212 -21.57 -18.42 53.28
C PRO A 212 -21.23 -17.24 52.37
N GLN A 213 -22.17 -16.95 51.47
CA GLN A 213 -22.17 -15.78 50.60
C GLN A 213 -22.23 -14.45 51.38
N PRO A 214 -21.52 -13.39 50.91
CA PRO A 214 -22.01 -12.04 51.03
C PRO A 214 -23.01 -11.74 49.89
N VAL A 215 -24.15 -11.19 50.27
CA VAL A 215 -25.21 -10.72 49.38
C VAL A 215 -24.66 -9.60 48.49
N ILE A 216 -24.56 -9.84 47.18
CA ILE A 216 -24.39 -8.80 46.17
C ILE A 216 -25.66 -8.75 45.33
N THR A 217 -26.43 -7.69 45.55
CA THR A 217 -27.65 -7.33 44.85
C THR A 217 -27.40 -7.26 43.34
N THR A 218 -28.17 -8.02 42.58
CA THR A 218 -28.20 -8.01 41.11
C THR A 218 -28.54 -6.60 40.59
N GLN A 219 -27.56 -5.87 40.07
CA GLN A 219 -27.85 -4.80 39.13
C GLN A 219 -27.97 -5.38 37.73
N LYS A 220 -29.20 -5.38 37.24
CA LYS A 220 -29.61 -5.64 35.86
C LYS A 220 -28.77 -4.79 34.89
N PRO A 221 -28.14 -5.36 33.85
CA PRO A 221 -27.50 -4.55 32.81
C PRO A 221 -28.52 -3.58 32.21
N LYS A 222 -28.23 -2.28 32.24
CA LYS A 222 -29.01 -1.25 31.55
C LYS A 222 -28.99 -1.56 30.04
N PRO A 223 -30.14 -1.63 29.35
CA PRO A 223 -30.15 -1.71 27.90
C PRO A 223 -29.60 -0.39 27.34
N LEU A 224 -28.47 -0.46 26.65
CA LEU A 224 -27.94 0.67 25.90
C LEU A 224 -28.72 0.80 24.59
N TRP A 225 -29.71 1.70 24.64
CA TRP A 225 -30.26 2.53 23.55
C TRP A 225 -31.01 1.83 22.41
N ASN A 226 -32.30 2.19 22.36
CA ASN A 226 -33.27 1.96 21.31
C ASN A 226 -32.78 2.43 19.93
N PHE A 227 -32.72 1.51 18.96
CA PHE A 227 -32.92 1.87 17.55
C PHE A 227 -34.33 1.49 17.16
N ASN A 228 -35.17 2.50 16.95
CA ASN A 228 -36.54 2.35 16.47
C ASN A 228 -36.55 2.57 14.95
N CYS A 229 -36.65 1.50 14.17
CA CYS A 229 -36.92 1.60 12.73
C CYS A 229 -38.42 1.81 12.51
N THR A 230 -38.92 3.02 12.73
CA THR A 230 -40.29 3.39 12.35
C THR A 230 -40.31 4.02 10.96
N SER A 231 -41.11 3.41 10.08
CA SER A 231 -41.59 3.94 8.79
C SER A 231 -40.66 3.80 7.57
N ILE A 232 -40.98 2.81 6.73
CA ILE A 232 -40.63 2.81 5.30
C ILE A 232 -41.63 3.75 4.61
N GLN A 233 -41.18 4.90 4.12
CA GLN A 233 -41.95 5.64 3.11
C GLN A 233 -41.51 5.20 1.72
N GLU A 234 -42.41 4.54 1.01
CA GLU A 234 -42.30 4.30 -0.43
C GLU A 234 -42.25 5.64 -1.17
N ARG A 235 -41.14 5.94 -1.85
CA ARG A 235 -41.20 6.81 -3.02
C ARG A 235 -41.36 5.92 -4.25
N LYS A 236 -42.59 5.86 -4.78
CA LYS A 236 -42.80 5.59 -6.20
C LYS A 236 -42.29 6.79 -7.00
N ASN A 237 -41.36 6.55 -7.93
CA ASN A 237 -41.44 7.00 -9.33
C ASN A 237 -40.15 6.64 -10.08
N GLY A 238 -40.29 5.78 -11.11
CA GLY A 238 -39.27 5.52 -12.14
C GLY A 238 -38.72 4.09 -12.11
N GLY A 239 -39.13 3.28 -13.09
CA GLY A 239 -38.95 1.81 -13.15
C GLY A 239 -37.53 1.27 -12.98
N GLY A 240 -37.45 0.14 -12.27
CA GLY A 240 -36.27 -0.73 -12.12
C GLY A 240 -36.46 -1.67 -10.92
N ASP A 241 -36.87 -2.91 -11.19
CA ASP A 241 -37.22 -3.94 -10.20
C ASP A 241 -36.00 -4.30 -9.31
N CYS A 242 -36.04 -3.93 -8.02
CA CYS A 242 -35.08 -4.40 -7.04
C CYS A 242 -35.63 -5.70 -6.44
N GLY A 243 -35.11 -6.84 -6.93
CA GLY A 243 -35.42 -8.16 -6.40
C GLY A 243 -35.30 -8.21 -4.87
N LYS A 244 -36.31 -8.82 -4.24
CA LYS A 244 -36.49 -8.96 -2.79
C LYS A 244 -35.20 -9.41 -2.07
N PRO A 245 -34.82 -8.81 -0.92
CA PRO A 245 -33.82 -9.41 -0.06
C PRO A 245 -34.47 -10.53 0.78
N ALA A 246 -34.13 -11.78 0.48
CA ALA A 246 -34.31 -12.89 1.42
C ALA A 246 -33.16 -12.84 2.45
N CYS A 247 -33.39 -12.18 3.58
CA CYS A 247 -32.55 -12.35 4.76
C CYS A 247 -32.97 -13.66 5.45
N THR A 248 -32.28 -14.75 5.17
CA THR A 248 -32.31 -15.95 6.02
C THR A 248 -30.92 -16.21 6.59
N THR A 249 -30.91 -16.49 7.89
CA THR A 249 -29.80 -16.95 8.75
C THR A 249 -28.93 -15.88 9.42
N LEU A 250 -29.19 -15.70 10.71
CA LEU A 250 -28.32 -15.05 11.70
C LEU A 250 -26.95 -15.73 11.71
N LEU A 251 -25.89 -14.99 11.35
CA LEU A 251 -24.53 -15.32 11.72
C LEU A 251 -24.06 -14.32 12.77
N ASN A 252 -23.63 -14.85 13.91
CA ASN A 252 -23.18 -14.12 15.09
C ASN A 252 -22.04 -13.11 14.76
N CYS A 253 -22.37 -11.83 14.64
CA CYS A 253 -21.38 -10.75 14.68
C CYS A 253 -21.04 -10.39 16.12
N ALA A 254 -20.23 -11.22 16.79
CA ALA A 254 -19.77 -10.94 18.15
C ALA A 254 -18.39 -10.23 18.21
N ASN A 255 -17.67 -9.98 17.10
CA ASN A 255 -16.33 -9.36 17.20
C ASN A 255 -15.79 -8.65 15.93
N PHE A 256 -16.62 -8.10 15.04
CA PHE A 256 -16.13 -7.26 13.94
C PHE A 256 -16.87 -5.93 13.85
N LEU A 257 -16.10 -4.85 13.97
CA LEU A 257 -16.55 -3.47 13.84
C LEU A 257 -16.65 -3.07 12.34
N SER A 258 -17.42 -3.81 11.52
CA SER A 258 -17.90 -3.33 10.21
C SER A 258 -18.82 -4.35 9.53
N CYS A 259 -20.14 -4.10 9.52
CA CYS A 259 -21.04 -4.65 8.50
C CYS A 259 -21.06 -3.67 7.31
N LEU A 260 -20.54 -4.09 6.16
CA LEU A 260 -20.73 -3.39 4.89
C LEU A 260 -22.14 -3.71 4.38
N CYS A 261 -23.11 -2.85 4.69
CA CYS A 261 -24.36 -2.82 3.93
C CYS A 261 -24.11 -2.13 2.58
N SER A 262 -24.08 -2.93 1.52
CA SER A 262 -24.15 -2.43 0.16
C SER A 262 -25.61 -2.05 -0.14
N THR A 263 -26.00 -0.81 0.16
CA THR A 263 -27.06 -0.01 -0.50
C THR A 263 -27.28 1.31 0.26
N CYS A 264 -27.44 2.41 -0.47
CA CYS A 264 -27.58 3.79 0.01
C CYS A 264 -28.43 3.96 1.28
N ALA A 265 -27.78 4.36 2.39
CA ALA A 265 -28.43 5.04 3.49
C ALA A 265 -27.57 6.24 3.92
N LEU A 266 -28.11 7.45 3.73
CA LEU A 266 -27.55 8.69 4.27
C LEU A 266 -27.84 8.74 5.78
N CYS A 267 -26.86 8.40 6.62
CA CYS A 267 -26.93 8.69 8.05
C CYS A 267 -26.44 10.12 8.32
N ARG A 268 -27.33 11.02 8.74
CA ARG A 268 -26.99 12.37 9.21
C ARG A 268 -26.89 12.35 10.74
N LYS A 269 -25.75 12.77 11.30
CA LYS A 269 -25.58 13.01 12.74
C LYS A 269 -26.55 14.09 13.22
N ARG A 270 -27.18 13.90 14.38
CA ARG A 270 -27.42 14.98 15.34
C ARG A 270 -26.39 14.85 16.44
#